data_AF-A0A1H9KPC6-F1
#
_entry.id   AF-A0A1H9KPC6-F1
#
_cell.length_a   1.000
_cell.length_b   1.000
_cell.length_c   1.000
_cell.angle_alpha   90.00
_cell.angle_beta   90.00
_cell.angle_gamma   90.00
#
_symmetry.space_group_name_H-M   'P 1'
#
loop_
_entity.id
_entity.type
_entity.pdbx_description
1 polymer ?
#
loop_
_entity_poly.entity_id
_entity_poly.type
_entity_poly.pdbx_seq_one_letter_code
_entity_poly.pdbx_strand_id
1 'polypeptide(L)'
;MKYLPLLLLSFLLASCTVTKPVALSGTKSEKVDKLLELTNQAGAFVKSVEQQIEAQKNSPIAAQVPPGFFDAFLKRVKTTGYSDLLPEFKKAYMDTFTEAEIDHLLRYQMDPMTQSMIEKQTDLLLKTTEVGRKYGEKVGTEVATELMMKQNK
;
A
#
# COMPACT_ATOMS: atom_id res chain seq x y z
N MET A 1 57.65 -25.25 -0.88
CA MET A 1 56.17 -25.22 -0.81
C MET A 1 55.70 -23.96 -0.05
N LYS A 2 55.84 -22.76 -0.62
CA LYS A 2 55.63 -21.49 0.11
C LYS A 2 54.58 -20.53 -0.48
N TYR A 3 53.88 -20.94 -1.55
CA TYR A 3 52.88 -20.12 -2.24
C TYR A 3 51.46 -20.73 -2.22
N LEU A 4 51.29 -21.86 -1.53
CA LEU A 4 50.00 -22.54 -1.42
C LEU A 4 48.89 -21.72 -0.71
N PRO A 5 49.18 -20.81 0.26
CA PRO A 5 48.10 -19.99 0.85
C PRO A 5 47.74 -18.76 -0.01
N LEU A 6 48.56 -18.37 -1.00
CA LEU A 6 48.30 -17.17 -1.81
C LEU A 6 47.32 -17.44 -2.97
N LEU A 7 47.25 -18.68 -3.45
CA LEU A 7 46.32 -19.11 -4.50
C LEU A 7 44.88 -19.34 -3.99
N LEU A 8 44.70 -19.55 -2.69
CA LEU A 8 43.37 -19.72 -2.08
C LEU A 8 42.64 -18.39 -1.82
N LEU A 9 43.37 -17.28 -1.71
CA LEU A 9 42.77 -15.96 -1.46
C LEU A 9 42.23 -15.28 -2.75
N SER A 10 42.74 -15.67 -3.93
CA SER A 10 42.26 -15.12 -5.21
C SER A 10 40.96 -15.76 -5.70
N PHE A 11 40.55 -16.90 -5.15
CA PHE A 11 39.34 -17.61 -5.58
C PHE A 11 38.05 -17.12 -4.86
N LEU A 12 38.18 -16.38 -3.75
CA LEU A 12 37.02 -15.90 -2.98
C LEU A 12 36.37 -14.61 -3.54
N LEU A 13 37.00 -13.93 -4.50
CA LEU A 13 36.51 -12.66 -5.08
C LEU A 13 35.70 -12.83 -6.37
N ALA A 14 35.53 -14.07 -6.87
CA ALA A 14 34.98 -14.34 -8.20
C ALA A 14 33.48 -14.73 -8.25
N SER A 15 32.74 -14.66 -7.15
CA SER A 15 31.33 -15.13 -7.12
C SER A 15 30.27 -14.09 -6.71
N CYS A 16 30.55 -12.79 -6.81
CA CYS A 16 29.49 -11.80 -6.93
C CYS A 16 29.05 -11.69 -8.39
N THR A 17 28.38 -12.72 -8.93
CA THR A 17 27.58 -12.53 -10.14
C THR A 17 26.41 -11.63 -9.78
N VAL A 18 26.54 -10.33 -10.06
CA VAL A 18 25.42 -9.39 -10.01
C VAL A 18 24.44 -9.84 -11.09
N THR A 19 23.42 -10.59 -10.68
CA THR A 19 22.32 -11.00 -11.56
C THR A 19 21.59 -9.72 -11.96
N LYS A 20 21.84 -9.24 -13.19
CA LYS A 20 21.08 -8.11 -13.72
C LYS A 20 19.61 -8.52 -13.74
N PRO A 21 18.69 -7.73 -13.15
CA PRO A 21 17.28 -8.01 -13.25
C PRO A 21 16.90 -8.11 -14.74
N VAL A 22 16.23 -9.20 -15.11
CA VAL A 22 15.74 -9.39 -16.48
C VAL A 22 14.82 -8.23 -16.81
N ALA A 23 15.12 -7.46 -17.85
CA ALA A 23 14.25 -6.38 -18.25
C ALA A 23 12.90 -6.94 -18.74
N LEU A 24 11.78 -6.37 -18.28
CA LEU A 24 10.48 -6.71 -18.84
C LEU A 24 10.32 -6.01 -20.21
N SER A 25 9.51 -6.57 -21.10
CA SER A 25 9.23 -5.94 -22.40
C SER A 25 8.37 -4.68 -22.25
N GLY A 26 8.42 -3.81 -23.25
CA GLY A 26 7.67 -2.54 -23.30
C GLY A 26 8.47 -1.34 -22.82
N THR A 27 7.93 -0.15 -23.06
CA THR A 27 8.49 1.11 -22.57
C THR A 27 8.26 1.26 -21.06
N LYS A 28 9.09 2.05 -20.38
CA LYS A 28 8.88 2.42 -18.98
C LYS A 28 7.47 2.99 -18.72
N SER A 29 6.91 3.75 -19.66
CA SER A 29 5.56 4.31 -19.56
C SER A 29 4.47 3.23 -19.53
N GLU A 30 4.54 2.25 -20.44
CA GLU A 30 3.59 1.12 -20.48
C GLU A 30 3.72 0.23 -19.25
N LYS A 31 4.94 0.07 -18.74
CA LYS A 31 5.21 -0.66 -17.50
C LYS A 31 4.59 0.05 -16.28
N VAL A 32 4.65 1.37 -16.23
CA VAL A 32 3.98 2.18 -15.19
C VAL A 32 2.46 2.02 -15.28
N ASP A 33 1.88 2.04 -16.49
CA ASP A 33 0.43 1.79 -16.66
C ASP A 33 0.02 0.46 -16.05
N LYS A 34 0.75 -0.61 -16.40
CA LYS A 34 0.49 -1.95 -15.89
C LYS A 34 0.67 -2.03 -14.37
N LEU A 35 1.66 -1.33 -13.81
CA LEU A 35 1.89 -1.30 -12.38
C LEU A 35 0.71 -0.65 -11.64
N LEU A 36 0.24 0.50 -12.12
CA LEU A 36 -0.89 1.24 -11.55
C LEU A 36 -2.20 0.43 -11.62
N GLU A 37 -2.39 -0.35 -12.69
CA GLU A 37 -3.51 -1.28 -12.84
C GLU A 37 -3.42 -2.43 -11.83
N LEU A 38 -2.27 -3.12 -11.75
CA LEU A 38 -2.06 -4.25 -10.84
C LEU A 38 -2.21 -3.85 -9.36
N THR A 39 -1.85 -2.63 -9.00
CA THR A 39 -2.03 -2.11 -7.63
C THR A 39 -3.42 -1.53 -7.38
N ASN A 40 -4.34 -1.61 -8.35
CA ASN A 40 -5.68 -1.03 -8.28
C ASN A 40 -5.69 0.44 -7.81
N GLN A 41 -4.79 1.25 -8.36
CA GLN A 41 -4.61 2.64 -7.91
C GLN A 41 -5.90 3.47 -8.13
N ALA A 42 -6.67 3.17 -9.18
CA ALA A 42 -7.97 3.77 -9.43
C ALA A 42 -8.97 3.54 -8.28
N GLY A 43 -9.08 2.28 -7.82
CA GLY A 43 -9.93 1.94 -6.69
C GLY A 43 -9.46 2.60 -5.38
N ALA A 44 -8.15 2.64 -5.15
CA ALA A 44 -7.56 3.30 -3.98
C ALA A 44 -7.84 4.82 -3.98
N PHE A 45 -7.72 5.47 -5.13
CA PHE A 45 -8.03 6.89 -5.30
C PHE A 45 -9.50 7.19 -4.96
N VAL A 46 -10.44 6.43 -5.54
CA VAL A 46 -11.88 6.61 -5.26
C VAL A 46 -12.18 6.43 -3.78
N LYS A 47 -11.66 5.37 -3.15
CA LYS A 47 -11.85 5.13 -1.70
C LYS A 47 -11.30 6.27 -0.85
N SER A 48 -10.14 6.81 -1.21
CA SER A 48 -9.57 7.96 -0.49
C SER A 48 -10.46 9.20 -0.58
N VAL A 49 -11.04 9.45 -1.76
CA VAL A 49 -11.99 10.55 -1.94
C VAL A 49 -13.27 10.32 -1.13
N GLU A 50 -13.81 9.10 -1.12
CA GLU A 50 -14.99 8.75 -0.32
C GLU A 50 -14.75 9.03 1.17
N GLN A 51 -13.61 8.61 1.71
CA GLN A 51 -13.24 8.87 3.10
C GLN A 51 -13.13 10.37 3.41
N GLN A 52 -12.57 11.15 2.49
CA GLN A 52 -12.47 12.61 2.64
C GLN A 52 -13.86 13.28 2.60
N ILE A 53 -14.76 12.81 1.74
CA ILE A 53 -16.14 13.31 1.69
C ILE A 53 -16.85 13.02 3.02
N GLU A 54 -16.74 11.81 3.56
CA GLU A 54 -17.37 11.46 4.83
C GLU A 54 -16.82 12.30 6.00
N ALA A 55 -15.52 12.59 6.00
CA ALA A 55 -14.94 13.52 6.96
C ALA A 55 -15.49 14.95 6.80
N GLN A 56 -15.68 15.42 5.56
CA GLN A 56 -16.19 16.76 5.27
C GLN A 56 -17.67 16.93 5.57
N LYS A 57 -18.49 15.88 5.43
CA LYS A 57 -19.94 15.91 5.74
C LYS A 57 -20.22 16.30 7.19
N ASN A 58 -19.31 15.99 8.11
CA ASN A 58 -19.42 16.34 9.53
C ASN A 58 -18.75 17.68 9.87
N SER A 59 -18.19 18.38 8.88
CA SER A 59 -17.48 19.65 9.07
C SER A 59 -18.39 20.86 8.76
N PRO A 60 -18.05 22.08 9.24
CA PRO A 60 -18.79 23.29 8.91
C PRO A 60 -18.87 23.62 7.40
N ILE A 61 -17.97 23.05 6.58
CA ILE A 61 -18.01 23.17 5.12
C ILE A 61 -19.26 22.53 4.52
N ALA A 62 -19.80 21.47 5.14
CA ALA A 62 -20.99 20.79 4.62
C ALA A 62 -22.21 21.72 4.54
N ALA A 63 -22.31 22.72 5.42
CA ALA A 63 -23.38 23.72 5.40
C ALA A 63 -23.23 24.77 4.29
N GLN A 64 -22.05 24.86 3.66
CA GLN A 64 -21.72 25.87 2.64
C GLN A 64 -21.88 25.35 1.21
N VAL A 65 -22.04 24.03 1.04
CA VAL A 65 -22.19 23.41 -0.28
C VAL A 65 -23.66 23.11 -0.58
N PRO A 66 -24.10 23.18 -1.85
CA PRO A 66 -25.48 22.86 -2.21
C PRO A 66 -25.89 21.43 -1.85
N PRO A 67 -27.19 21.17 -1.60
CA PRO A 67 -27.70 19.81 -1.46
C PRO A 67 -27.32 18.94 -2.67
N GLY A 68 -26.88 17.71 -2.40
CA GLY A 68 -26.44 16.76 -3.45
C GLY A 68 -25.05 17.03 -4.03
N PHE A 69 -24.32 18.06 -3.58
CA PHE A 69 -22.96 18.37 -4.05
C PHE A 69 -22.02 17.17 -3.93
N PHE A 70 -21.94 16.55 -2.75
CA PHE A 70 -21.00 15.45 -2.49
C PHE A 70 -21.29 14.23 -3.36
N ASP A 71 -22.57 13.93 -3.62
CA ASP A 71 -22.96 12.80 -4.47
C ASP A 71 -22.59 13.07 -5.93
N ALA A 72 -22.86 14.28 -6.43
CA ALA A 72 -22.48 14.70 -7.77
C ALA A 72 -20.94 14.72 -7.95
N PHE A 73 -20.22 15.21 -6.94
CA PHE A 73 -18.77 15.22 -6.91
C PHE A 73 -18.20 13.80 -6.95
N LEU A 74 -18.68 12.91 -6.07
CA LEU A 74 -18.23 11.51 -6.05
C LEU A 74 -18.54 10.80 -7.37
N LYS A 75 -19.71 11.06 -7.97
CA LYS A 75 -20.06 10.52 -9.29
C LYS A 75 -19.04 10.97 -10.35
N ARG A 76 -18.69 12.26 -10.40
CA ARG A 76 -17.68 12.78 -11.33
C ARG A 76 -16.32 12.11 -11.11
N VAL A 77 -15.88 11.98 -9.86
CA VAL A 77 -14.63 11.32 -9.49
C VAL A 77 -14.60 9.87 -9.95
N LYS A 78 -15.69 9.12 -9.75
CA LYS A 78 -15.83 7.73 -10.19
C LYS A 78 -15.84 7.56 -11.71
N THR A 79 -16.35 8.55 -12.45
CA THR A 79 -16.46 8.48 -13.92
C THR A 79 -15.18 8.91 -14.64
N THR A 80 -14.56 10.03 -14.22
CA THR A 80 -13.39 10.58 -14.95
C THR A 80 -12.25 10.99 -14.04
N GLY A 81 -12.45 11.13 -12.72
CA GLY A 81 -11.45 11.73 -11.85
C GLY A 81 -10.09 11.02 -11.89
N TYR A 82 -10.08 9.70 -11.97
CA TYR A 82 -8.82 8.96 -12.09
C TYR A 82 -8.16 9.12 -13.46
N SER A 83 -8.94 9.06 -14.56
CA SER A 83 -8.39 9.24 -15.91
C SER A 83 -7.85 10.65 -16.12
N ASP A 84 -8.50 11.65 -15.51
CA ASP A 84 -8.12 13.06 -15.58
C ASP A 84 -6.75 13.30 -14.90
N LEU A 85 -6.36 12.47 -13.91
CA LEU A 85 -5.10 12.56 -13.15
C LEU A 85 -4.05 11.52 -13.54
N LEU A 86 -4.40 10.57 -14.40
CA LEU A 86 -3.51 9.49 -14.80
C LEU A 86 -2.20 10.02 -15.42
N PRO A 87 -2.20 11.04 -16.31
CA PRO A 87 -0.96 11.59 -16.86
C PRO A 87 0.01 12.08 -15.77
N GLU A 88 -0.49 12.75 -14.74
CA GLU A 88 0.28 13.27 -13.62
C GLU A 88 0.82 12.14 -12.74
N PHE A 89 0.00 11.12 -12.46
CA PHE A 89 0.45 9.94 -11.74
C PHE A 89 1.55 9.20 -12.50
N LYS A 90 1.38 8.99 -13.80
CA LYS A 90 2.42 8.39 -14.63
C LYS A 90 3.71 9.20 -14.59
N LYS A 91 3.61 10.52 -14.75
CA LYS A 91 4.77 11.40 -14.68
C LYS A 91 5.50 11.27 -13.35
N ALA A 92 4.78 11.24 -12.23
CA ALA A 92 5.39 11.06 -10.91
C ALA A 92 6.22 9.76 -10.81
N TYR A 93 5.71 8.64 -11.31
CA TYR A 93 6.46 7.38 -11.35
C TYR A 93 7.65 7.44 -12.31
N MET A 94 7.45 8.06 -13.47
CA MET A 94 8.50 8.20 -14.49
C MET A 94 9.66 9.08 -14.01
N ASP A 95 9.41 10.08 -13.18
CA ASP A 95 10.44 10.97 -12.63
C ASP A 95 11.12 10.36 -11.39
N THR A 96 10.40 9.52 -10.63
CA THR A 96 10.87 9.01 -9.33
C THR A 96 11.66 7.70 -9.45
N PHE A 97 11.19 6.75 -10.25
CA PHE A 97 11.77 5.42 -10.33
C PHE A 97 12.59 5.24 -11.59
N THR A 98 13.64 4.45 -11.55
CA THR A 98 14.31 3.93 -12.75
C THR A 98 13.47 2.84 -13.41
N GLU A 99 13.76 2.53 -14.67
CA GLU A 99 13.06 1.43 -15.36
C GLU A 99 13.31 0.06 -14.70
N ALA A 100 14.51 -0.19 -14.19
CA ALA A 100 14.84 -1.43 -13.49
C ALA A 100 14.05 -1.61 -12.19
N GLU A 101 13.77 -0.51 -11.48
CA GLU A 101 12.91 -0.53 -10.28
C GLU A 101 11.45 -0.78 -10.64
N ILE A 102 10.93 -0.14 -11.69
CA ILE A 102 9.57 -0.44 -12.20
C ILE A 102 9.46 -1.93 -12.60
N ASP A 103 10.47 -2.48 -13.28
CA ASP A 103 10.51 -3.90 -13.64
C ASP A 103 10.50 -4.81 -12.40
N HIS A 104 11.21 -4.41 -11.35
CA HIS A 104 11.21 -5.14 -10.08
C HIS A 104 9.83 -5.10 -9.41
N LEU A 105 9.22 -3.92 -9.32
CA LEU A 105 7.88 -3.74 -8.75
C LEU A 105 6.84 -4.55 -9.51
N LEU A 106 6.90 -4.56 -10.85
CA LEU A 106 6.01 -5.36 -11.67
C LEU A 106 6.18 -6.86 -11.41
N ARG A 107 7.41 -7.38 -11.36
CA ARG A 107 7.64 -8.80 -11.02
C ARG A 107 7.10 -9.16 -9.65
N TYR A 108 7.37 -8.32 -8.66
CA TYR A 108 6.87 -8.51 -7.30
C TYR A 108 5.33 -8.56 -7.29
N GLN A 109 4.65 -7.61 -7.95
CA GLN A 109 3.19 -7.60 -8.03
C GLN A 109 2.62 -8.77 -8.85
N MET A 110 3.32 -9.28 -9.86
CA MET A 110 2.82 -10.43 -10.65
C MET A 110 3.14 -11.80 -10.02
N ASP A 111 3.98 -11.84 -8.99
CA ASP A 111 4.41 -13.09 -8.36
C ASP A 111 3.27 -13.72 -7.52
N PRO A 112 2.87 -14.99 -7.79
CA PRO A 112 1.77 -15.63 -7.08
C PRO A 112 2.01 -15.78 -5.56
N MET A 113 3.27 -15.98 -5.14
CA MET A 113 3.60 -16.06 -3.72
C MET A 113 3.38 -14.71 -3.04
N THR A 114 3.77 -13.62 -3.71
CA THR A 114 3.55 -12.25 -3.25
C THR A 114 2.07 -11.93 -3.12
N GLN A 115 1.26 -12.27 -4.13
CA GLN A 115 -0.20 -12.09 -4.06
C GLN A 115 -0.82 -12.87 -2.89
N SER A 116 -0.42 -14.13 -2.71
CA SER A 116 -0.86 -14.94 -1.56
C SER A 116 -0.43 -14.32 -0.22
N MET A 117 0.75 -13.70 -0.16
CA MET A 117 1.22 -13.03 1.04
C MET A 117 0.38 -11.79 1.37
N ILE A 118 0.02 -10.98 0.38
CA ILE A 118 -0.84 -9.79 0.55
C ILE A 118 -2.22 -10.18 1.13
N GLU A 119 -2.83 -11.23 0.58
CA GLU A 119 -4.10 -11.77 1.07
C GLU A 119 -3.98 -12.23 2.53
N LYS A 120 -2.96 -13.04 2.83
CA LYS A 120 -2.71 -13.56 4.18
C LYS A 120 -2.40 -12.46 5.19
N GLN A 121 -1.69 -11.40 4.79
CA GLN A 121 -1.42 -10.24 5.65
C GLN A 121 -2.72 -9.52 6.01
N THR A 122 -3.64 -9.38 5.06
CA THR A 122 -4.97 -8.79 5.31
C THR A 122 -5.76 -9.63 6.31
N ASP A 123 -5.80 -10.95 6.11
CA ASP A 123 -6.47 -11.87 7.05
C ASP A 123 -5.85 -11.85 8.45
N LEU A 124 -4.52 -11.79 8.52
CA LEU A 124 -3.79 -11.72 9.79
C LEU A 124 -4.11 -10.42 10.52
N LEU A 125 -4.19 -9.29 9.81
CA LEU A 125 -4.58 -8.00 10.39
C LEU A 125 -5.98 -8.07 11.02
N LEU A 126 -6.95 -8.68 10.34
CA LEU A 126 -8.31 -8.86 10.89
C LEU A 126 -8.30 -9.72 12.15
N LYS A 127 -7.59 -10.86 12.12
CA LYS A 127 -7.47 -11.77 13.27
C LYS A 127 -6.82 -11.10 14.47
N THR A 128 -5.74 -10.35 14.24
CA THR A 128 -5.00 -9.67 15.32
C THR A 128 -5.79 -8.49 15.90
N THR A 129 -6.53 -7.76 15.06
CA THR A 129 -7.47 -6.72 15.50
C THR A 129 -8.55 -7.30 16.43
N GLU A 130 -9.11 -8.46 16.09
CA GLU A 130 -10.10 -9.14 16.92
C GLU A 130 -9.54 -9.58 18.28
N VAL A 131 -8.29 -10.07 18.31
CA VAL A 131 -7.59 -10.39 19.57
C VAL A 131 -7.44 -9.13 20.43
N GLY A 132 -7.00 -8.02 19.83
CA GLY A 132 -6.86 -6.74 20.51
C GLY A 132 -8.20 -6.21 21.06
N ARG A 133 -9.27 -6.32 20.27
CA ARG A 133 -10.63 -5.93 20.69
C ARG A 133 -11.08 -6.71 21.92
N LYS A 134 -10.97 -8.05 21.91
CA LYS A 134 -11.35 -8.90 23.06
C LYS A 134 -10.54 -8.56 24.31
N TYR A 135 -9.24 -8.31 24.16
CA TYR A 135 -8.40 -7.89 25.28
C TYR A 135 -8.84 -6.54 25.83
N GLY A 136 -9.12 -5.56 24.97
CA GLY A 136 -9.63 -4.25 25.36
C GLY A 136 -10.96 -4.34 26.13
N GLU A 137 -11.90 -5.18 25.68
CA GLU A 137 -13.18 -5.40 26.37
C GLU A 137 -13.00 -5.99 27.76
N LYS A 138 -12.09 -6.97 27.90
CA LYS A 138 -11.74 -7.56 29.19
C LYS A 138 -11.21 -6.48 30.14
N VAL A 139 -10.18 -5.75 29.72
CA VAL A 139 -9.54 -4.70 30.54
C VAL A 139 -10.54 -3.60 30.90
N GLY A 140 -11.37 -3.16 29.96
CA GLY A 140 -12.40 -2.15 30.20
C GLY A 140 -13.41 -2.59 31.27
N THR A 141 -13.82 -3.85 31.26
CA THR A 141 -14.74 -4.43 32.26
C THR A 141 -14.08 -4.49 33.65
N GLU A 142 -12.82 -4.92 33.73
CA GLU A 142 -12.05 -4.98 34.98
C GLU A 142 -11.92 -3.58 35.61
N VAL A 143 -11.49 -2.59 34.82
CA VAL A 143 -11.34 -1.20 35.27
C VAL A 143 -12.67 -0.60 35.72
N ALA A 144 -13.75 -0.80 34.96
CA ALA A 144 -15.08 -0.30 35.34
C ALA A 144 -15.54 -0.89 36.69
N THR A 145 -15.31 -2.19 36.90
CA THR A 145 -15.65 -2.89 38.15
C THR A 145 -14.86 -2.32 39.33
N GLU A 146 -13.55 -2.12 39.18
CA GLU A 146 -12.70 -1.52 40.22
C GLU A 146 -13.14 -0.12 40.61
N LEU A 147 -13.50 0.72 39.63
CA LEU A 147 -13.97 2.08 39.87
C LEU A 147 -15.30 2.10 40.63
N MET A 148 -16.25 1.24 40.25
CA MET A 148 -17.53 1.11 40.96
C MET A 148 -17.33 0.65 42.40
N MET A 149 -16.43 -0.32 42.64
CA MET A 149 -16.14 -0.81 44.00
C MET A 149 -15.44 0.24 44.88
N LYS A 150 -14.65 1.15 44.29
CA LYS A 150 -14.02 2.26 45.01
C LYS A 150 -14.99 3.38 45.36
N GLN A 151 -16.02 3.62 44.55
CA GLN A 151 -17.03 4.66 44.82
C GLN A 151 -18.03 4.27 45.91
N ASN A 152 -18.20 2.97 46.17
CA ASN A 152 -19.13 2.43 47.17
C ASN A 152 -18.47 2.14 48.54
N LYS A 153 -17.23 2.60 48.75
CA LYS A 153 -16.51 2.54 50.03
C LYS A 153 -16.29 3.94 50.57
#